data_AF-A0A964KCC7-F1
#
_entry.id   AF-A0A964KCC7-F1
#
_cell.length_a   1.000
_cell.length_b   1.000
_cell.length_c   1.000
_cell.angle_alpha   90.00
_cell.angle_beta   90.00
_cell.angle_gamma   90.00
#
_symmetry.space_group_name_H-M   'P 1'
#
loop_
_entity.id
_entity.type
_entity.pdbx_description
1 polymer ?
#
loop_
_entity_poly.entity_id
_entity_poly.type
_entity_poly.pdbx_seq_one_letter_code
_entity_poly.pdbx_strand_id
1 'polypeptide(L)' 'MIDINLDPNMIVLGPLLITWHGFFSAVGLGIGMWLTARLVRGTAMTADDVYTIALAAVPGGIIG' A
#
# COMPACT_ATOMS: atom_id res chain seq x y z
N MET A 1 -7.25 -28.35 -13.09
CA MET A 1 -6.39 -27.16 -12.94
C MET A 1 -7.05 -26.07 -13.77
N ILE A 2 -7.46 -24.95 -13.18
CA ILE A 2 -7.99 -23.82 -13.95
C ILE A 2 -6.77 -22.96 -14.32
N ASP A 3 -6.38 -22.98 -15.59
CA ASP A 3 -5.31 -22.12 -16.09
C ASP A 3 -5.83 -20.69 -16.22
N ILE A 4 -5.64 -19.91 -15.16
CA ILE A 4 -5.86 -18.47 -15.18
C ILE A 4 -4.68 -17.87 -15.97
N ASN A 5 -4.90 -17.56 -17.25
CA ASN A 5 -3.94 -16.89 -18.13
C ASN A 5 -3.79 -15.39 -17.78
N LEU A 6 -3.57 -15.07 -16.50
CA LEU A 6 -3.20 -13.74 -16.04
C LEU A 6 -1.72 -13.75 -15.72
N ASP A 7 -0.94 -13.04 -16.55
CA ASP A 7 0.48 -12.84 -16.27
C ASP A 7 0.63 -12.14 -14.91
N PRO A 8 1.33 -12.76 -13.93
CA PRO A 8 1.53 -12.16 -12.62
C PRO A 8 2.37 -10.88 -12.67
N ASN A 9 3.11 -10.68 -13.76
CA ASN A 9 4.07 -9.60 -13.95
C ASN A 9 3.40 -8.45 -14.72
N MET A 10 3.33 -7.28 -14.11
CA MET A 10 2.79 -6.09 -14.78
C MET A 10 3.86 -5.38 -15.58
N ILE A 11 5.01 -5.11 -14.94
CA ILE A 11 6.09 -4.30 -15.51
C ILE A 11 7.43 -4.86 -15.03
N VAL A 12 8.37 -5.00 -15.95
CA VAL A 12 9.77 -5.34 -15.66
C VAL A 12 10.65 -4.16 -16.08
N LEU A 13 11.34 -3.55 -15.12
CA LEU A 13 12.29 -2.45 -15.33
C LEU A 13 13.68 -2.90 -14.86
N GLY A 14 14.43 -3.56 -15.74
CA GLY A 14 15.75 -4.11 -15.39
C GLY A 14 15.64 -5.14 -14.25
N PRO A 15 16.29 -4.94 -13.09
CA PRO A 15 16.20 -5.85 -11.95
C PRO A 15 14.89 -5.72 -11.14
N LEU A 16 14.06 -4.70 -11.42
CA LEU A 16 12.81 -4.46 -10.70
C LEU A 16 11.64 -5.14 -11.41
N LEU A 17 10.99 -6.06 -10.71
CA LEU A 17 9.74 -6.68 -11.12
C LEU A 17 8.58 -6.12 -10.30
N ILE A 18 7.57 -5.56 -10.97
CA ILE A 18 6.31 -5.16 -10.36
C ILE A 18 5.26 -6.21 -10.70
N THR A 19 4.78 -6.92 -9.69
CA THR A 19 3.67 -7.88 -9.80
C THR A 19 2.33 -7.22 -9.50
N TRP A 20 1.23 -7.75 -10.04
CA TRP A 20 -0.09 -7.20 -9.73
C TRP A 20 -0.43 -7.30 -8.24
N HIS A 21 -0.02 -8.37 -7.57
CA HIS A 21 -0.22 -8.54 -6.13
C HIS A 21 0.49 -7.43 -5.33
N GLY A 22 1.77 -7.16 -5.65
CA GLY A 22 2.54 -6.10 -5.00
C GLY A 22 1.95 -4.72 -5.30
N PHE A 23 1.55 -4.49 -6.55
CA PHE A 23 0.92 -3.24 -6.97
C PHE A 23 -0.37 -2.97 -6.19
N PHE A 24 -1.31 -3.93 -6.15
CA PHE A 24 -2.58 -3.72 -5.44
C PHE A 24 -2.40 -3.60 -3.93
N SER A 25 -1.42 -4.29 -3.32
CA SER A 25 -1.08 -4.09 -1.91
C SER A 25 -0.60 -2.67 -1.63
N ALA A 26 0.30 -2.13 -2.47
CA ALA A 26 0.79 -0.75 -2.33
C ALA A 26 -0.32 0.28 -2.57
N VAL A 27 -1.18 0.06 -3.57
CA VAL A 27 -2.35 0.90 -3.85
C VAL A 27 -3.33 0.87 -2.68
N GLY A 28 -3.64 -0.31 -2.14
CA GLY A 28 -4.54 -0.46 -1.00
C GLY A 28 -4.02 0.28 0.24
N LEU A 29 -2.72 0.16 0.52
CA LEU A 29 -2.07 0.91 1.59
C LEU A 29 -2.21 2.43 1.38
N GLY A 30 -1.88 2.92 0.18
CA GLY A 30 -1.98 4.35 -0.15
C GLY A 30 -3.42 4.89 -0.03
N ILE A 31 -4.40 4.14 -0.52
CA ILE A 31 -5.83 4.49 -0.39
C ILE A 31 -6.25 4.50 1.08
N GLY A 32 -5.82 3.51 1.87
CA GLY A 32 -6.11 3.46 3.30
C GLY A 32 -5.57 4.68 4.05
N MET A 33 -4.32 5.08 3.76
CA MET A 33 -3.72 6.28 4.33
C MET A 33 -4.46 7.55 3.91
N TRP A 34 -4.78 7.69 2.62
CA TRP A 34 -5.52 8.84 2.11
C TRP A 34 -6.92 8.96 2.73
N LEU A 35 -7.64 7.84 2.84
CA LEU A 35 -8.95 7.79 3.47
C LEU A 35 -8.87 8.17 4.93
N THR A 36 -7.89 7.63 5.66
CA THR A 36 -7.66 7.95 7.08
C THR A 36 -7.37 9.44 7.25
N ALA A 37 -6.46 10.00 6.46
CA ALA A 37 -6.16 11.43 6.46
C ALA A 37 -7.38 12.31 6.14
N ARG A 38 -8.36 11.79 5.40
CA ARG A 38 -9.62 12.49 5.14
C ARG A 38 -10.61 12.38 6.30
N LEU A 39 -10.68 11.22 6.95
CA LEU A 39 -11.57 10.96 8.08
C LEU A 39 -11.15 11.68 9.36
N VAL A 40 -9.85 11.90 9.57
CA VAL A 40 -9.36 12.63 10.75
C VAL A 40 -9.53 14.16 10.64
N ARG A 41 -9.99 14.67 9.49
CA ARG A 41 -10.24 16.12 9.32
C ARG A 41 -11.32 16.59 10.30
N GLY A 42 -10.98 17.57 11.14
CA GLY A 42 -11.87 18.08 12.19
C GLY A 42 -11.73 17.36 13.53
N THR A 43 -10.83 16.38 13.64
CA THR A 43 -10.35 15.85 14.91
C THR A 43 -9.10 16.58 15.37
N ALA A 44 -8.58 16.23 16.56
CA ALA A 44 -7.29 16.73 17.03
C ALA A 44 -6.09 16.15 16.25
N MET A 45 -6.30 15.10 15.45
CA MET A 45 -5.24 14.46 14.67
C MET A 45 -5.04 15.18 13.34
N THR A 46 -3.77 15.38 12.99
CA THR A 46 -3.32 15.99 11.73
C THR A 46 -3.04 14.91 10.70
N ALA A 47 -2.90 15.31 9.44
CA ALA A 47 -2.43 14.39 8.39
C ALA A 47 -1.01 13.86 8.68
N ASP A 48 -0.17 14.66 9.36
CA ASP A 48 1.20 14.29 9.71
C ASP A 48 1.24 13.14 10.72
N ASP A 49 0.29 13.11 11.67
CA ASP A 49 0.12 12.00 12.61
C ASP A 49 -0.21 10.70 11.87
N VAL A 50 -1.06 10.76 10.84
CA VAL A 50 -1.42 9.60 10.02
C VAL A 50 -0.20 9.08 9.26
N TYR A 51 0.63 9.95 8.69
CA TYR A 51 1.86 9.55 8.02
C TYR A 51 2.89 8.97 8.98
N THR A 52 3.02 9.54 10.19
CA THR A 52 3.92 9.05 11.24
C THR A 52 3.54 7.65 11.69
N ILE A 53 2.25 7.40 11.91
CA ILE A 53 1.76 6.06 12.26
C ILE A 53 2.00 5.08 11.11
N ALA A 54 1.71 5.49 9.86
CA ALA A 54 1.96 4.64 8.70
C ALA A 54 3.44 4.29 8.53
N LEU A 55 4.35 5.23 8.81
CA LEU A 55 5.79 5.01 8.76
C LEU A 55 6.26 3.92 9.72
N ALA A 56 5.60 3.77 10.88
CA ALA A 56 5.89 2.70 11.83
C ALA A 56 5.14 1.39 11.49
N ALA A 57 3.87 1.50 11.10
CA ALA A 57 3.00 0.36 10.85
C ALA A 57 3.39 -0.44 9.60
N VAL A 58 3.84 0.22 8.53
CA VAL A 58 4.20 -0.44 7.27
C VAL A 58 5.43 -1.34 7.43
N PRO A 59 6.58 -0.86 7.97
CA PRO A 59 7.70 -1.74 8.29
C PRO A 59 7.33 -2.80 9.33
N GLY A 60 6.54 -2.45 10.34
CA GLY A 60 6.05 -3.40 11.34
C GLY A 60 5.28 -4.57 10.73
N GLY A 61 4.41 -4.31 9.76
CA GLY A 61 3.67 -5.34 9.03
C GLY A 61 4.48 -6.11 8.00
N ILE A 62 5.65 -5.63 7.60
CA ILE A 62 6.59 -6.36 6.72
C ILE A 62 7.48 -7.31 7.55
N ILE A 63 7.85 -6.89 8.76
CA ILE A 63 8.78 -7.63 9.64
C ILE A 63 8.05 -8.67 10.50
N GLY A 64 6.84 -8.36 10.98
CA GLY A 64 6.04 -9.22 11.86
C GLY A 64 5.38 -10.38 11.15
#